data_AF-A0A6I2R9V5-F1
#
_entry.id   AF-A0A6I2R9V5-F1
#
_cell.length_a   1.000
_cell.length_b   1.000
_cell.length_c   1.000
_cell.angle_alpha   90.00
_cell.angle_beta   90.00
_cell.angle_gamma   90.00
#
_symmetry.space_group_name_H-M   'P 1'
#
loop_
_entity.id
_entity.type
_entity.pdbx_description
1 polymer ?
#
loop_
_entity_poly.entity_id
_entity_poly.type
_entity_poly.pdbx_seq_one_letter_code
_entity_poly.pdbx_strand_id
1 'polypeptide(L)' 'MNRCRFSIPNDIWKWNLKPQGFAILVYLHYLHVHCKNFIAPSADEIASQLHMSKDMAAKQIAELNRRGLLDQ' A
#
# COMPACT_ATOMS: atom_id res chain seq x y z
N MET A 1 -18.86 -16.06 2.54
CA MET A 1 -17.51 -15.61 2.10
C MET A 1 -17.66 -14.28 1.37
N ASN A 2 -17.49 -13.15 2.07
CA ASN A 2 -17.52 -11.84 1.41
C ASN A 2 -16.28 -11.71 0.52
N ARG A 3 -16.47 -11.72 -0.80
CA ARG A 3 -15.43 -11.42 -1.78
C ARG A 3 -15.11 -9.92 -1.71
N CYS A 4 -14.20 -9.53 -0.84
CA CYS A 4 -13.63 -8.19 -0.80
C CYS A 4 -12.70 -7.99 -1.99
N ARG A 5 -13.31 -7.75 -3.16
CA ARG A 5 -12.60 -7.31 -4.36
C ARG A 5 -12.69 -5.80 -4.41
N PHE A 6 -11.56 -5.14 -4.59
CA PHE A 6 -11.50 -3.72 -4.89
C PHE A 6 -10.82 -3.53 -6.23
N SER A 7 -11.25 -2.51 -6.97
CA SER A 7 -10.71 -2.20 -8.28
C SER A 7 -9.35 -1.55 -8.11
N ILE A 8 -8.31 -2.17 -8.65
CA ILE A 8 -6.97 -1.55 -8.74
C ILE A 8 -6.88 -0.86 -10.10
N PRO A 9 -6.36 0.38 -10.19
CA PRO A 9 -6.16 1.05 -11.47
C PRO A 9 -5.23 0.23 -12.37
N ASN A 10 -5.62 -0.01 -13.62
CA ASN A 10 -4.77 -0.73 -14.59
C ASN A 10 -3.42 -0.04 -14.82
N ASP A 11 -3.33 1.27 -14.53
CA ASP A 11 -2.10 2.05 -14.60
C ASP A 11 -1.02 1.58 -13.60
N ILE A 12 -1.37 0.76 -12.60
CA ILE A 12 -0.40 0.17 -11.68
C ILE A 12 0.69 -0.64 -12.39
N TRP A 13 0.33 -1.30 -13.51
CA TRP A 13 1.28 -2.06 -14.33
C TRP A 13 2.26 -1.15 -15.08
N LYS A 14 1.86 0.10 -15.36
CA LYS A 14 2.71 1.10 -16.01
C LYS A 14 3.72 1.71 -15.04
N TRP A 15 3.43 1.70 -13.74
CA TRP A 15 4.28 2.33 -12.72
C TRP A 15 5.55 1.52 -12.41
N ASN A 16 5.69 0.30 -12.93
CA ASN A 16 6.84 -0.58 -12.75
C ASN A 16 7.33 -0.62 -11.29
N LEU A 17 6.37 -0.78 -10.38
CA LEU A 17 6.64 -0.84 -8.94
C LEU A 17 7.37 -2.13 -8.60
N LYS A 18 8.27 -2.06 -7.62
CA LYS A 18 8.81 -3.26 -7.01
C LYS A 18 7.68 -4.04 -6.31
N PRO A 19 7.81 -5.37 -6.17
CA PRO A 19 6.80 -6.19 -5.50
C PRO A 19 6.41 -5.67 -4.11
N GLN A 20 7.37 -5.12 -3.36
CA GLN A 20 7.13 -4.57 -2.03
C GLN A 20 6.28 -3.28 -2.07
N GLY A 21 6.65 -2.32 -2.93
CA GLY A 21 5.87 -1.09 -3.12
C GLY A 21 4.46 -1.38 -3.65
N PHE A 22 4.31 -2.37 -4.53
CA PHE A 22 2.99 -2.84 -4.97
C PHE A 22 2.16 -3.38 -3.80
N ALA A 23 2.73 -4.25 -2.96
CA ALA A 23 2.01 -4.82 -1.81
C ALA A 23 1.54 -3.73 -0.84
N ILE A 24 2.38 -2.73 -0.55
CA ILE A 24 2.03 -1.58 0.30
C ILE A 24 0.89 -0.79 -0.31
N LEU A 25 0.97 -0.45 -1.59
CA LEU A 25 -0.05 0.35 -2.27
C LEU A 25 -1.42 -0.38 -2.29
N VAL A 26 -1.42 -1.69 -2.57
CA VAL A 26 -2.62 -2.52 -2.55
C VAL A 26 -3.20 -2.64 -1.14
N TYR A 27 -2.35 -2.77 -0.11
CA TYR A 27 -2.79 -2.85 1.28
C TYR A 27 -3.41 -1.54 1.77
N LEU A 28 -2.81 -0.39 1.43
CA LEU A 28 -3.37 0.92 1.74
C LEU A 28 -4.69 1.14 1.02
N HIS A 29 -4.80 0.75 -0.24
CA HIS A 29 -6.05 0.85 -1.00
C HIS A 29 -7.15 -0.05 -0.40
N TYR A 30 -6.78 -1.26 0.04
CA TYR A 30 -7.69 -2.15 0.77
C TYR A 30 -8.21 -1.48 2.05
N LEU A 31 -7.33 -0.90 2.86
CA LEU A 31 -7.72 -0.20 4.09
C LEU A 31 -8.63 1.00 3.80
N HIS A 32 -8.34 1.77 2.76
CA HIS A 32 -9.18 2.90 2.36
C HIS A 32 -10.60 2.46 1.96
N VAL A 33 -10.74 1.35 1.23
CA VAL A 33 -12.04 0.84 0.78
C VAL A 33 -12.83 0.15 1.91
N HIS A 34 -12.14 -0.56 2.80
CA HIS A 34 -12.78 -1.43 3.79
C HIS A 34 -12.81 -0.86 5.22
N CYS A 35 -12.02 0.16 5.53
CA CYS A 35 -11.96 0.79 6.85
C CYS A 35 -12.64 2.16 6.80
N LYS A 36 -13.82 2.29 7.41
CA LYS A 36 -14.59 3.56 7.47
C LYS A 36 -13.85 4.71 8.16
N ASN A 37 -12.87 4.40 9.01
CA ASN A 37 -12.02 5.36 9.72
C ASN A 37 -10.57 5.16 9.27
N PHE A 38 -10.28 5.43 8.00
CA PHE A 38 -8.94 5.28 7.46
C PHE A 38 -7.96 6.19 8.22
N ILE A 39 -7.11 5.57 9.02
CA ILE A 39 -5.91 6.18 9.58
C ILE A 39 -4.76 5.48 8.86
N ALA A 40 -3.91 6.27 8.19
CA ALA A 40 -2.75 5.72 7.50
C ALA A 40 -1.91 4.91 8.50
N PRO A 41 -1.74 3.59 8.28
CA PRO A 41 -0.98 2.76 9.21
C PRO A 41 0.50 3.18 9.21
N SER A 42 1.13 3.06 10.38
CA SER A 42 2.55 3.31 10.55
C SER A 42 3.39 2.30 9.75
N ALA A 43 4.64 2.66 9.48
CA ALA A 43 5.58 1.77 8.79
C ALA A 43 5.78 0.44 9.55
N ASP A 44 5.70 0.45 10.88
CA ASP A 44 5.79 -0.74 11.72
C ASP A 44 4.58 -1.68 11.52
N GLU A 45 3.37 -1.12 11.47
CA GLU A 45 2.16 -1.89 11.20
C GLU A 45 2.18 -2.48 9.79
N ILE A 46 2.58 -1.70 8.79
CA ILE A 46 2.73 -2.17 7.41
C ILE A 46 3.78 -3.29 7.34
N ALA A 47 4.92 -3.12 8.00
CA ALA A 47 5.98 -4.13 8.05
C ALA A 47 5.49 -5.44 8.67
N SER A 48 4.76 -5.35 9.79
CA SER A 48 4.16 -6.51 10.45
C SER A 48 3.14 -7.22 9.57
N GLN A 49 2.23 -6.48 8.94
CA GLN A 49 1.14 -7.04 8.13
C GLN A 49 1.61 -7.63 6.80
N LEU A 50 2.63 -7.02 6.18
CA LEU A 50 3.18 -7.48 4.90
C LEU A 50 4.41 -8.37 5.07
N HIS A 51 4.72 -8.79 6.30
CA HIS A 51 5.86 -9.67 6.63
C HIS A 51 7.19 -9.18 6.04
N MET A 52 7.45 -7.88 6.12
CA MET A 52 8.69 -7.26 5.65
C MET A 52 9.39 -6.49 6.77
N SER A 53 10.65 -6.13 6.57
CA SER A 53 11.36 -5.30 7.56
C SER A 53 10.83 -3.87 7.58
N LYS A 54 10.93 -3.22 8.75
CA LYS A 54 10.58 -1.80 8.92
C LYS A 54 11.30 -0.89 7.92
N ASP A 55 12.59 -1.11 7.72
CA ASP A 55 13.40 -0.33 6.78
C ASP A 55 12.93 -0.49 5.34
N MET A 56 12.50 -1.71 4.96
CA MET A 56 11.93 -1.96 3.64
C MET A 56 10.59 -1.24 3.47
N ALA A 57 9.70 -1.35 4.47
CA ALA A 57 8.42 -0.66 4.45
C ALA A 57 8.61 0.86 4.33
N ALA A 58 9.45 1.44 5.18
CA ALA A 58 9.76 2.87 5.15
C ALA A 58 10.35 3.33 3.80
N LYS A 59 11.30 2.57 3.25
CA LYS A 59 11.91 2.87 1.95
C LYS A 59 10.90 2.84 0.82
N GLN A 60 10.00 1.87 0.81
CA GLN A 60 8.98 1.73 -0.23
C GLN A 60 7.87 2.77 -0.07
N ILE A 61 7.45 3.10 1.16
CA ILE A 61 6.52 4.22 1.42
C ILE A 61 7.13 5.53 0.91
N ALA A 62 8.40 5.80 1.21
CA ALA A 62 9.09 6.98 0.71
C ALA A 62 9.17 7.01 -0.82
N GLU A 63 9.42 5.87 -1.46
CA GLU A 63 9.43 5.74 -2.93
C GLU A 63 8.05 6.03 -3.55
N LEU A 64 6.97 5.52 -2.93
CA LEU A 64 5.60 5.76 -3.39
C LEU A 64 5.19 7.24 -3.18
N ASN A 65 5.54 7.86 -2.05
CA ASN A 65 5.38 9.30 -1.80
C ASN A 65 6.13 10.13 -2.85
N ARG A 66 7.39 9.79 -3.15
CA ARG A 66 8.19 10.48 -4.18
C ARG A 66 7.55 10.43 -5.56
N ARG A 67 6.78 9.39 -5.84
CA ARG A 67 6.07 9.19 -7.12
C ARG A 67 4.67 9.81 -7.12
N GLY A 68 4.21 10.39 -6.01
CA GLY A 68 2.84 10.93 -5.88
C GLY A 68 1.75 9.86 -5.92
N LEU A 69 2.09 8.62 -5.55
CA LEU A 69 1.14 7.50 -5.57
C LEU A 69 0.39 7.31 -4.25
N LEU A 70 0.85 8.02 -3.21
CA LEU A 70 0.24 8.12 -1.89
C LEU A 70 -0.17 9.58 -1.68
N ASP A 71 -1.04 10.09 -2.55
CA ASP A 71 -1.67 11.38 -2.27
C ASP A 71 -2.81 11.20 -1.26
N GLN A 72 -2.85 12.14 -0.29
CA GLN A 72 -3.64 12.15 0.95
C GLN A 72 -5.16 11.95 0.77
#